data_AF-A0A3C1PXF7-F1
#
_entry.id   AF-A0A3C1PXF7-F1
#
_cell.length_a   1.000
_cell.length_b   1.000
_cell.length_c   1.000
_cell.angle_alpha   90.00
_cell.angle_beta   90.00
_cell.angle_gamma   90.00
#
_symmetry.space_group_name_H-M   'P 1'
#
loop_
_entity.id
_entity.type
_entity.pdbx_description
1 polymer ?
#
loop_
_entity_poly.entity_id
_entity_poly.type
_entity_poly.pdbx_seq_one_letter_code
_entity_poly.pdbx_strand_id
1 'polypeptide(L)'
;MPDEILFELAKQGKLKDAKVRRDQTLRMLQDEKTDRFIRDYVHQWLDLKKLEIVEPDLSIFTVDEFDLVRNQIKEEPVEFFRELLSNNLSLLNFIDSDFVMITEELNYIYRIEGHPVASPSKRPGASKISPKDYRPKEITSEFSKVMLSKKDRFRGGLLSQAGFMLMTTNNGEYTNPFYRGAWVLKSFYGDHLETPDDLEISALSPPTKTESIKETIDAHRAETSCNICHKKMDPLGIALENFDVLGRWRDKYTDVSNYA
;
A
#
# COMPACT_ATOMS: atom_id res chain seq x y z
N MET A 1 28.77 -5.25 5.65
CA MET A 1 30.12 -4.71 5.44
C MET A 1 30.32 -4.43 3.96
N PRO A 2 31.03 -3.35 3.56
CA PRO A 2 31.39 -3.09 2.16
C PRO A 2 32.17 -4.25 1.54
N ASP A 3 32.15 -4.37 0.21
CA ASP A 3 32.95 -5.38 -0.51
C ASP A 3 34.42 -4.96 -0.67
N GLU A 4 35.25 -5.89 -1.13
CA GLU A 4 36.69 -5.68 -1.30
C GLU A 4 37.01 -4.54 -2.26
N ILE A 5 36.23 -4.37 -3.34
CA ILE A 5 36.41 -3.30 -4.32
C ILE A 5 36.26 -1.93 -3.64
N LEU A 6 35.20 -1.76 -2.83
CA LEU A 6 34.99 -0.53 -2.09
C LEU A 6 36.10 -0.27 -1.06
N PHE A 7 36.60 -1.31 -0.38
CA PHE A 7 37.73 -1.16 0.54
C PHE A 7 39.00 -0.70 -0.17
N GLU A 8 39.33 -1.26 -1.34
CA GLU A 8 40.50 -0.85 -2.10
C GLU A 8 40.37 0.58 -2.66
N LEU A 9 39.19 0.95 -3.17
CA LEU A 9 38.92 2.31 -3.62
C LEU A 9 38.99 3.32 -2.46
N ALA A 10 38.56 2.92 -1.25
CA ALA A 10 38.67 3.73 -0.05
C ALA A 10 40.13 3.95 0.36
N LYS A 11 40.95 2.88 0.41
CA LYS A 11 42.39 2.97 0.70
C LYS A 11 43.13 3.89 -0.27
N GLN A 12 42.74 3.87 -1.54
CA GLN A 12 43.31 4.71 -2.59
C GLN A 12 42.75 6.14 -2.60
N GLY A 13 41.81 6.49 -1.70
CA GLY A 13 41.17 7.81 -1.65
C GLY A 13 40.21 8.11 -2.83
N LYS A 14 39.96 7.14 -3.71
CA LYS A 14 39.18 7.29 -4.95
C LYS A 14 37.70 7.51 -4.70
N LEU A 15 37.15 7.06 -3.56
CA LEU A 15 35.74 7.29 -3.22
C LEU A 15 35.38 8.77 -3.01
N LYS A 16 36.36 9.68 -2.95
CA LYS A 16 36.11 11.13 -2.94
C LYS A 16 35.62 11.64 -4.30
N ASP A 17 35.94 10.93 -5.38
CA ASP A 17 35.45 11.24 -6.74
C ASP A 17 33.97 10.84 -6.88
N ALA A 18 33.14 11.80 -7.29
CA ALA A 18 31.71 11.60 -7.51
C ALA A 18 31.43 10.58 -8.63
N LYS A 19 32.26 10.54 -9.67
CA LYS A 19 32.14 9.57 -10.76
C LYS A 19 32.38 8.16 -10.25
N VAL A 20 33.44 7.95 -9.47
CA VAL A 20 33.74 6.65 -8.86
C VAL A 20 32.60 6.19 -7.96
N ARG A 21 32.03 7.08 -7.14
CA ARG A 21 30.86 6.72 -6.32
C ARG A 21 29.67 6.31 -7.19
N ARG A 22 29.36 7.06 -8.23
CA ARG A 22 28.25 6.74 -9.15
C ARG A 22 28.44 5.37 -9.80
N ASP A 23 29.64 5.10 -10.33
CA ASP A 23 29.95 3.83 -10.99
C ASP A 23 29.83 2.64 -10.03
N GLN A 24 30.30 2.80 -8.78
CA GLN A 24 30.16 1.77 -7.75
C GLN A 24 28.71 1.59 -7.30
N THR A 25 27.93 2.67 -7.17
CA THR A 25 26.50 2.57 -6.88
C THR A 25 25.76 1.78 -7.96
N LEU A 26 26.00 2.09 -9.24
CA LEU A 26 25.37 1.37 -10.36
C LEU A 26 25.76 -0.10 -10.37
N ARG A 27 27.03 -0.43 -10.13
CA ARG A 27 27.48 -1.82 -9.98
C ARG A 27 26.74 -2.53 -8.86
N MET A 28 26.65 -1.91 -7.68
CA MET A 28 25.99 -2.51 -6.53
C MET A 28 24.50 -2.73 -6.77
N LEU A 29 23.83 -1.80 -7.46
CA LEU A 29 22.42 -1.93 -7.84
C LEU A 29 22.15 -3.06 -8.85
N GLN A 30 23.18 -3.55 -9.55
CA GLN A 30 23.11 -4.69 -10.47
C GLN A 30 23.45 -6.03 -9.79
N ASP A 31 23.92 -6.00 -8.55
CA ASP A 31 24.24 -7.21 -7.77
C ASP A 31 22.96 -7.82 -7.18
N GLU A 32 22.88 -9.15 -7.11
CA GLU A 32 21.75 -9.91 -6.53
C GLU A 32 21.41 -9.48 -5.09
N LYS A 33 22.38 -8.95 -4.34
CA LYS A 33 22.16 -8.43 -2.98
C LYS A 33 21.23 -7.21 -2.95
N THR A 34 20.98 -6.57 -4.09
CA THR A 34 20.01 -5.48 -4.22
C THR A 34 18.60 -5.93 -3.86
N ASP A 35 18.26 -7.22 -4.05
CA ASP A 35 16.95 -7.75 -3.72
C ASP A 35 16.62 -7.59 -2.25
N ARG A 36 17.60 -7.83 -1.37
CA ARG A 36 17.44 -7.61 0.07
C ARG A 36 17.24 -6.13 0.37
N PHE A 37 18.00 -5.25 -0.28
CA PHE A 37 17.83 -3.81 -0.11
C PHE A 37 16.43 -3.35 -0.49
N ILE A 38 15.95 -3.74 -1.68
CA ILE A 38 14.61 -3.38 -2.17
C ILE A 38 13.55 -3.85 -1.16
N ARG A 39 13.60 -5.12 -0.77
CA ARG A 39 12.63 -5.69 0.18
C ARG A 39 12.65 -4.96 1.51
N ASP A 40 13.82 -4.87 2.16
CA ASP A 40 13.94 -4.29 3.50
C ASP A 40 13.59 -2.80 3.51
N TYR A 41 14.02 -2.06 2.48
CA TYR A 41 13.73 -0.63 2.35
C TYR A 41 12.23 -0.37 2.19
N VAL A 42 11.58 -1.08 1.26
CA VAL A 42 10.14 -0.88 0.99
C VAL A 42 9.29 -1.27 2.19
N HIS A 43 9.62 -2.37 2.87
CA HIS A 43 8.91 -2.79 4.09
C HIS A 43 9.00 -1.75 5.20
N GLN A 44 10.17 -1.13 5.39
CA GLN A 44 10.36 -0.08 6.39
C GLN A 44 9.73 1.25 5.99
N TRP A 45 9.91 1.67 4.74
CA TRP A 45 9.39 2.94 4.23
C TRP A 45 7.86 2.98 4.26
N LEU A 46 7.22 1.90 3.80
CA LEU A 46 5.76 1.83 3.66
C LEU A 46 5.07 1.22 4.89
N ASP A 47 5.81 0.76 5.90
CA ASP A 47 5.29 0.09 7.10
C ASP A 47 4.47 -1.18 6.77
N LEU A 48 4.96 -1.97 5.80
CA LEU A 48 4.24 -3.13 5.26
C LEU A 48 4.04 -4.25 6.29
N LYS A 49 4.71 -4.19 7.43
CA LYS A 49 4.48 -5.12 8.55
C LYS A 49 3.02 -5.12 9.01
N LYS A 50 2.28 -4.03 8.82
CA LYS A 50 0.84 -3.98 9.09
C LYS A 50 0.05 -5.02 8.29
N LEU A 51 0.48 -5.36 7.08
CA LEU A 51 -0.16 -6.40 6.27
C LEU A 51 0.05 -7.82 6.81
N GLU A 52 0.92 -8.01 7.81
CA GLU A 52 1.03 -9.29 8.53
C GLU A 52 -0.13 -9.52 9.50
N ILE A 53 -0.81 -8.45 9.92
CA ILE A 53 -1.81 -8.49 11.00
C ILE A 53 -3.20 -8.02 10.56
N VAL A 54 -3.30 -7.15 9.55
CA VAL A 54 -4.59 -6.64 9.05
C VAL A 54 -5.18 -7.62 8.03
N GLU A 55 -6.44 -7.96 8.22
CA GLU A 55 -7.21 -8.85 7.36
C GLU A 55 -8.57 -8.21 7.06
N PRO A 56 -9.12 -8.35 5.85
CA PRO A 56 -10.44 -7.83 5.54
C PRO A 56 -11.54 -8.57 6.33
N ASP A 57 -12.65 -7.88 6.61
CA ASP A 57 -13.82 -8.54 7.18
C ASP A 57 -14.39 -9.60 6.23
N LEU A 58 -14.88 -10.71 6.80
CA LEU A 58 -15.39 -11.86 6.04
C LEU A 58 -16.65 -11.55 5.23
N SER A 59 -17.40 -10.52 5.59
CA SER A 59 -18.55 -10.03 4.80
C SER A 59 -18.13 -9.32 3.52
N ILE A 60 -16.88 -8.85 3.46
CA ILE A 60 -16.32 -8.12 2.32
C ILE A 60 -15.53 -9.07 1.42
N PHE A 61 -14.72 -9.92 2.03
CA PHE A 61 -13.80 -10.80 1.33
C PHE A 61 -13.67 -12.12 2.09
N THR A 62 -14.07 -13.20 1.42
CA THR A 62 -14.12 -14.52 2.04
C THR A 62 -12.71 -15.05 2.33
N VAL A 63 -12.65 -16.09 3.16
CA VAL A 63 -11.42 -16.82 3.48
C VAL A 63 -10.69 -17.27 2.22
N ASP A 64 -11.43 -17.86 1.28
CA ASP A 64 -10.84 -18.43 0.05
C ASP A 64 -10.30 -17.32 -0.86
N GLU A 65 -11.01 -16.19 -0.93
CA GLU A 65 -10.58 -15.02 -1.71
C GLU A 65 -9.32 -14.38 -1.10
N PHE A 66 -9.25 -14.21 0.22
CA PHE A 66 -8.06 -13.62 0.84
C PHE A 66 -6.85 -14.56 0.77
N ASP A 67 -7.06 -15.86 0.96
CA ASP A 67 -6.00 -16.85 0.81
C ASP A 67 -5.38 -16.84 -0.59
N LEU A 68 -6.16 -16.51 -1.63
CA LEU A 68 -5.67 -16.39 -3.00
C LEU A 68 -4.67 -15.24 -3.17
N VAL A 69 -4.88 -14.11 -2.50
CA VAL A 69 -4.18 -12.83 -2.80
C VAL A 69 -3.28 -12.32 -1.67
N ARG A 70 -3.36 -12.90 -0.46
CA ARG A 70 -2.72 -12.36 0.76
C ARG A 70 -1.23 -12.03 0.56
N ASN A 71 -0.47 -12.90 -0.11
CA ASN A 71 0.95 -12.66 -0.29
C ASN A 71 1.22 -11.68 -1.43
N GLN A 72 0.45 -11.72 -2.51
CA GLN A 72 0.56 -10.78 -3.62
C GLN A 72 0.34 -9.34 -3.15
N ILE A 73 -0.64 -9.12 -2.27
CA ILE A 73 -0.90 -7.81 -1.66
C ILE A 73 0.33 -7.25 -0.92
N LYS A 74 1.15 -8.12 -0.32
CA LYS A 74 2.37 -7.73 0.42
C LYS A 74 3.55 -7.48 -0.51
N GLU A 75 3.64 -8.27 -1.58
CA GLU A 75 4.78 -8.23 -2.51
C GLU A 75 4.62 -7.17 -3.61
N GLU A 76 3.40 -6.78 -3.97
CA GLU A 76 3.14 -5.79 -5.02
C GLU A 76 3.91 -4.47 -4.83
N PRO A 77 3.95 -3.82 -3.65
CA PRO A 77 4.72 -2.60 -3.48
C PRO A 77 6.24 -2.81 -3.69
N VAL A 78 6.73 -4.00 -3.34
CA VAL A 78 8.15 -4.39 -3.47
C VAL A 78 8.50 -4.57 -4.94
N GLU A 79 7.67 -5.28 -5.69
CA GLU A 79 7.86 -5.52 -7.12
C GLU A 79 7.64 -4.26 -7.95
N PHE A 80 6.71 -3.40 -7.56
CA PHE A 80 6.56 -2.07 -8.14
C PHE A 80 7.83 -1.24 -7.94
N PHE A 81 8.34 -1.15 -6.71
CA PHE A 81 9.60 -0.43 -6.43
C PHE A 81 10.78 -1.02 -7.21
N ARG A 82 10.87 -2.35 -7.30
CA ARG A 82 11.89 -3.06 -8.10
C ARG A 82 11.86 -2.63 -9.55
N GLU A 83 10.68 -2.59 -10.18
CA GLU A 83 10.53 -2.16 -11.57
C GLU A 83 11.01 -0.71 -11.77
N LEU A 84 10.67 0.19 -10.84
CA LEU A 84 11.09 1.60 -10.88
C LEU A 84 12.61 1.74 -10.74
N LEU A 85 13.22 1.01 -9.80
CA LEU A 85 14.65 1.09 -9.52
C LEU A 85 15.48 0.48 -10.67
N SER A 86 15.12 -0.73 -11.11
CA SER A 86 15.86 -1.47 -12.14
C SER A 86 15.85 -0.76 -13.50
N ASN A 87 14.75 -0.08 -13.82
CA ASN A 87 14.60 0.64 -15.09
C ASN A 87 14.85 2.15 -14.95
N ASN A 88 15.27 2.63 -13.78
CA ASN A 88 15.52 4.05 -13.49
C ASN A 88 14.34 4.95 -13.92
N LEU A 89 13.12 4.54 -13.55
CA LEU A 89 11.90 5.27 -13.86
C LEU A 89 11.74 6.50 -12.94
N SER A 90 10.90 7.44 -13.35
CA SER A 90 10.59 8.63 -12.54
C SER A 90 9.93 8.24 -11.22
N LEU A 91 10.31 8.91 -10.13
CA LEU A 91 9.67 8.76 -8.82
C LEU A 91 8.19 9.20 -8.84
N LEU A 92 7.78 9.99 -9.83
CA LEU A 92 6.37 10.37 -10.00
C LEU A 92 5.46 9.17 -10.24
N ASN A 93 6.00 8.04 -10.73
CA ASN A 93 5.26 6.78 -10.87
C ASN A 93 4.71 6.28 -9.53
N PHE A 94 5.27 6.67 -8.37
CA PHE A 94 4.69 6.30 -7.08
C PHE A 94 3.32 6.93 -6.83
N ILE A 95 3.01 8.05 -7.49
CA ILE A 95 1.73 8.77 -7.37
C ILE A 95 0.81 8.43 -8.54
N ASP A 96 1.33 8.54 -9.77
CA ASP A 96 0.57 8.31 -11.01
C ASP A 96 1.47 7.58 -12.00
N SER A 97 1.06 6.36 -12.36
CA SER A 97 1.80 5.44 -13.22
C SER A 97 0.88 4.94 -14.31
N ASP A 98 1.39 4.78 -15.53
CA ASP A 98 0.65 4.19 -16.64
C ASP A 98 0.69 2.65 -16.63
N PHE A 99 1.25 2.05 -15.59
CA PHE A 99 1.31 0.61 -15.39
C PHE A 99 1.11 0.18 -13.94
N VAL A 100 0.82 -1.10 -13.77
CA VAL A 100 0.82 -1.83 -12.50
C VAL A 100 1.72 -3.05 -12.58
N MET A 101 2.10 -3.58 -11.42
CA MET A 101 2.74 -4.90 -11.29
C MET A 101 1.71 -5.87 -10.74
N ILE A 102 1.35 -6.90 -11.50
CA ILE A 102 0.30 -7.85 -11.07
C ILE A 102 0.69 -9.29 -11.35
N THR A 103 0.10 -10.20 -10.56
CA THR A 103 -0.02 -11.61 -10.88
C THR A 103 -1.47 -11.93 -11.28
N GLU A 104 -1.74 -13.16 -11.74
CA GLU A 104 -3.10 -13.60 -12.05
C GLU A 104 -4.02 -13.63 -10.80
N GLU A 105 -3.47 -13.90 -9.62
CA GLU A 105 -4.20 -13.85 -8.35
C GLU A 105 -4.55 -12.42 -7.98
N LEU A 106 -3.59 -11.49 -8.05
CA LEU A 106 -3.87 -10.09 -7.71
C LEU A 106 -4.87 -9.46 -8.69
N ASN A 107 -4.87 -9.92 -9.94
CA ASN A 107 -5.86 -9.49 -10.93
C ASN A 107 -7.30 -9.93 -10.58
N TYR A 108 -7.49 -10.84 -9.62
CA TYR A 108 -8.80 -11.11 -9.01
C TYR A 108 -9.41 -9.86 -8.34
N ILE A 109 -8.57 -9.00 -7.77
CA ILE A 109 -9.00 -7.71 -7.21
C ILE A 109 -9.13 -6.67 -8.32
N TYR A 110 -8.12 -6.57 -9.19
CA TYR A 110 -8.02 -5.43 -10.11
C TYR A 110 -8.88 -5.51 -11.36
N ARG A 111 -9.13 -6.73 -11.84
CA ARG A 111 -9.97 -7.02 -13.02
C ARG A 111 -9.49 -6.28 -14.29
N ILE A 112 -8.19 -6.20 -14.48
CA ILE A 112 -7.59 -5.64 -15.69
C ILE A 112 -7.82 -6.64 -16.83
N GLU A 113 -8.62 -6.23 -17.81
CA GLU A 113 -8.98 -7.07 -18.96
C GLU A 113 -7.76 -7.40 -19.82
N GLY A 114 -7.82 -8.56 -20.50
CA GLY A 114 -6.73 -9.04 -21.36
C GLY A 114 -5.60 -9.73 -20.59
N HIS A 115 -5.68 -9.78 -19.26
CA HIS A 115 -4.72 -10.46 -18.40
C HIS A 115 -5.38 -11.62 -17.63
N PRO A 116 -4.65 -12.70 -17.32
CA PRO A 116 -5.18 -13.84 -16.59
C PRO A 116 -5.75 -13.45 -15.21
N VAL A 117 -6.73 -14.21 -14.75
CA VAL A 117 -7.36 -14.05 -13.44
C VAL A 117 -7.49 -15.43 -12.81
N ALA A 118 -6.80 -15.65 -11.70
CA ALA A 118 -6.97 -16.87 -10.92
C ALA A 118 -8.32 -16.87 -10.19
N SER A 119 -8.78 -18.06 -9.80
CA SER A 119 -10.03 -18.24 -9.05
C SER A 119 -9.75 -18.77 -7.64
N PRO A 120 -10.49 -18.29 -6.62
CA PRO A 120 -10.38 -18.81 -5.27
C PRO A 120 -10.65 -20.31 -5.23
N SER A 121 -9.82 -21.04 -4.50
CA SER A 121 -10.01 -22.47 -4.24
C SER A 121 -10.55 -22.66 -2.83
N LYS A 122 -11.63 -23.44 -2.67
CA LYS A 122 -12.19 -23.74 -1.34
C LYS A 122 -11.14 -24.35 -0.42
N ARG A 123 -11.00 -23.80 0.78
CA ARG A 123 -10.29 -24.39 1.90
C ARG A 123 -11.29 -25.13 2.80
N PRO A 124 -11.40 -26.48 2.70
CA PRO A 124 -12.42 -27.22 3.43
C PRO A 124 -12.32 -27.00 4.94
N GLY A 125 -13.45 -26.70 5.59
CA GLY A 125 -13.55 -26.55 7.04
C GLY A 125 -13.04 -25.22 7.61
N ALA A 126 -12.65 -24.27 6.76
CA ALA A 126 -12.06 -23.04 7.22
C ALA A 126 -13.08 -21.92 7.42
N SER A 127 -13.09 -21.33 8.61
CA SER A 127 -14.05 -20.29 9.03
C SER A 127 -13.41 -18.94 9.33
N LYS A 128 -12.08 -18.86 9.28
CA LYS A 128 -11.29 -17.65 9.56
C LYS A 128 -10.23 -17.46 8.51
N ILE A 129 -9.78 -16.24 8.27
CA ILE A 129 -8.73 -15.96 7.30
C ILE A 129 -7.40 -16.61 7.74
N SER A 130 -6.89 -16.30 8.94
CA SER A 130 -5.67 -16.93 9.51
C SER A 130 -5.94 -17.76 10.77
N PRO A 131 -6.43 -19.01 10.65
CA PRO A 131 -6.48 -19.93 11.78
C PRO A 131 -5.07 -20.33 12.27
N LYS A 132 -4.96 -20.89 13.48
CA LYS A 132 -3.68 -21.21 14.13
C LYS A 132 -2.78 -22.16 13.32
N ASP A 133 -3.39 -23.04 12.55
CA ASP A 133 -2.76 -24.04 11.70
C ASP A 133 -2.57 -23.58 10.25
N TYR A 134 -2.91 -22.32 9.93
CA TYR A 134 -2.74 -21.79 8.59
C TYR A 134 -1.29 -21.89 8.13
N ARG A 135 -1.13 -22.40 6.90
CA ARG A 135 0.12 -22.44 6.15
C ARG A 135 -0.18 -21.83 4.79
N PRO A 136 0.39 -20.66 4.47
CA PRO A 136 0.25 -20.07 3.14
C PRO A 136 0.65 -21.09 2.08
N LYS A 137 -0.11 -21.15 0.98
CA LYS A 137 0.34 -21.90 -0.19
C LYS A 137 1.62 -21.27 -0.73
N GLU A 138 2.52 -22.11 -1.23
CA GLU A 138 3.66 -21.62 -1.99
C GLU A 138 3.14 -20.96 -3.27
N ILE A 139 3.54 -19.72 -3.49
CA ILE A 139 3.13 -18.95 -4.66
C ILE A 139 4.29 -18.98 -5.64
N THR A 140 4.05 -19.58 -6.80
CA THR A 140 5.04 -19.66 -7.90
C THR A 140 4.78 -18.62 -8.98
N SER A 141 3.72 -17.82 -8.83
CA SER A 141 3.32 -16.80 -9.80
C SER A 141 4.27 -15.61 -9.75
N GLU A 142 4.77 -15.20 -10.92
CA GLU A 142 5.65 -14.05 -11.08
C GLU A 142 4.84 -12.78 -11.33
N PHE A 143 5.31 -11.66 -10.78
CA PHE A 143 4.74 -10.35 -11.07
C PHE A 143 5.10 -9.92 -12.49
N SER A 144 4.10 -9.42 -13.21
CA SER A 144 4.25 -8.90 -14.56
C SER A 144 3.85 -7.43 -14.62
N LYS A 145 4.61 -6.65 -15.40
CA LYS A 145 4.26 -5.27 -15.71
C LYS A 145 3.12 -5.23 -16.72
N VAL A 146 2.05 -4.55 -16.38
CA VAL A 146 0.86 -4.40 -17.23
C VAL A 146 0.55 -2.93 -17.43
N MET A 147 0.52 -2.51 -18.70
CA MET A 147 0.14 -1.15 -19.07
C MET A 147 -1.36 -0.94 -18.90
N LEU A 148 -1.73 0.15 -18.25
CA LEU A 148 -3.11 0.51 -17.98
C LEU A 148 -3.78 1.11 -19.21
N SER A 149 -5.01 0.66 -19.44
CA SER A 149 -5.87 1.25 -20.46
C SER A 149 -6.54 2.52 -19.93
N LYS A 150 -7.22 3.28 -20.81
CA LYS A 150 -7.91 4.52 -20.39
C LYS A 150 -8.97 4.31 -19.30
N LYS A 151 -9.62 3.13 -19.28
CA LYS A 151 -10.66 2.80 -18.29
C LYS A 151 -10.08 2.49 -16.91
N ASP A 152 -8.81 2.08 -16.83
CA ASP A 152 -8.14 1.68 -15.58
C ASP A 152 -7.23 2.79 -15.05
N ARG A 153 -7.34 4.01 -15.58
CA ARG A 153 -6.48 5.17 -15.24
C ARG A 153 -6.58 5.66 -13.81
N PHE A 154 -7.59 5.21 -13.07
CA PHE A 154 -7.65 5.44 -11.63
C PHE A 154 -6.66 4.55 -10.87
N ARG A 155 -6.18 3.47 -11.50
CA ARG A 155 -5.08 2.65 -11.00
C ARG A 155 -3.73 3.23 -11.44
N GLY A 156 -2.66 2.70 -10.85
CA GLY A 156 -1.29 3.15 -11.08
C GLY A 156 -0.72 3.80 -9.82
N GLY A 157 0.56 3.55 -9.55
CA GLY A 157 1.25 4.04 -8.36
C GLY A 157 0.84 3.33 -7.08
N LEU A 158 1.52 3.67 -5.98
CA LEU A 158 1.37 2.99 -4.68
C LEU A 158 0.00 3.26 -4.05
N LEU A 159 -0.57 4.45 -4.30
CA LEU A 159 -1.81 4.89 -3.67
C LEU A 159 -3.06 4.21 -4.24
N SER A 160 -2.95 3.34 -5.25
CA SER A 160 -4.06 2.55 -5.78
C SER A 160 -3.93 1.05 -5.49
N GLN A 161 -2.87 0.65 -4.77
CA GLN A 161 -2.54 -0.75 -4.50
C GLN A 161 -3.40 -1.33 -3.37
N ALA A 162 -3.75 -2.60 -3.49
CA ALA A 162 -4.56 -3.33 -2.52
C ALA A 162 -3.92 -3.34 -1.12
N GLY A 163 -2.59 -3.46 -1.05
CA GLY A 163 -1.86 -3.46 0.22
C GLY A 163 -1.99 -2.13 0.96
N PHE A 164 -1.77 -1.02 0.26
CA PHE A 164 -1.98 0.31 0.83
C PHE A 164 -3.44 0.50 1.27
N MET A 165 -4.39 0.11 0.42
CA MET A 165 -5.81 0.25 0.71
C MET A 165 -6.24 -0.53 1.94
N LEU A 166 -5.72 -1.74 2.14
CA LEU A 166 -6.03 -2.61 3.27
C LEU A 166 -5.38 -2.15 4.58
N MET A 167 -4.09 -1.77 4.56
CA MET A 167 -3.38 -1.40 5.80
C MET A 167 -3.81 -0.03 6.37
N THR A 168 -4.56 0.75 5.59
CA THR A 168 -5.08 2.07 5.97
C THR A 168 -6.59 2.06 6.27
N THR A 169 -7.11 0.89 6.63
CA THR A 169 -8.49 0.68 7.05
C THR A 169 -8.62 0.72 8.56
N ASN A 170 -9.86 0.72 9.06
CA ASN A 170 -10.10 0.34 10.46
C ASN A 170 -10.07 -1.19 10.58
N ASN A 171 -8.88 -1.76 10.81
CA ASN A 171 -8.66 -3.20 11.00
C ASN A 171 -9.31 -4.11 9.93
N GLY A 172 -9.45 -3.62 8.69
CA GLY A 172 -10.03 -4.34 7.55
C GLY A 172 -11.56 -4.35 7.49
N GLU A 173 -12.26 -3.73 8.45
CA GLU A 173 -13.72 -3.72 8.53
C GLU A 173 -14.38 -2.70 7.61
N TYR A 174 -13.73 -1.54 7.44
CA TYR A 174 -14.21 -0.45 6.60
C TYR A 174 -13.07 0.52 6.24
N THR A 175 -13.27 1.32 5.18
CA THR A 175 -12.29 2.32 4.73
C THR A 175 -12.04 3.39 5.79
N ASN A 176 -10.90 4.05 5.80
CA ASN A 176 -10.67 5.14 6.74
C ASN A 176 -9.86 6.25 6.07
N PRO A 177 -10.51 7.35 5.61
CA PRO A 177 -9.81 8.43 4.93
C PRO A 177 -8.79 9.12 5.83
N PHE A 178 -9.00 9.17 7.14
CA PHE A 178 -8.02 9.72 8.07
C PHE A 178 -6.74 8.89 8.08
N TYR A 179 -6.83 7.56 8.22
CA TYR A 179 -5.63 6.69 8.17
C TYR A 179 -4.94 6.71 6.81
N ARG A 180 -5.71 6.76 5.71
CA ARG A 180 -5.17 6.93 4.36
C ARG A 180 -4.37 8.22 4.24
N GLY A 181 -4.99 9.35 4.59
CA GLY A 181 -4.36 10.67 4.51
C GLY A 181 -3.14 10.81 5.41
N ALA A 182 -3.22 10.34 6.65
CA ALA A 182 -2.12 10.35 7.60
C ALA A 182 -0.94 9.50 7.11
N TRP A 183 -1.21 8.33 6.51
CA TRP A 183 -0.17 7.52 5.90
C TRP A 183 0.50 8.24 4.72
N VAL A 184 -0.26 8.91 3.85
CA VAL A 184 0.31 9.67 2.72
C VAL A 184 1.21 10.81 3.23
N LEU A 185 0.77 11.58 4.23
CA LEU A 185 1.60 12.64 4.84
C LEU A 185 2.92 12.09 5.38
N LYS A 186 2.86 10.98 6.13
CA LYS A 186 4.05 10.37 6.71
C LYS A 186 4.98 9.80 5.63
N SER A 187 4.45 9.00 4.71
CA SER A 187 5.26 8.21 3.78
C SER A 187 5.78 8.99 2.58
N PHE A 188 5.03 10.00 2.10
CA PHE A 188 5.45 10.82 0.94
C PHE A 188 5.98 12.19 1.32
N TYR A 189 5.36 12.87 2.30
CA TYR A 189 5.77 14.22 2.69
C TYR A 189 6.80 14.23 3.82
N GLY A 190 6.97 13.11 4.55
CA GLY A 190 7.82 13.06 5.75
C GLY A 190 7.27 13.94 6.89
N ASP A 191 5.99 14.32 6.82
CA ASP A 191 5.32 15.14 7.84
C ASP A 191 4.69 14.19 8.87
N HIS A 192 5.21 14.23 10.10
CA HIS A 192 4.65 13.47 11.21
C HIS A 192 3.55 14.30 11.87
N LEU A 193 2.35 13.75 11.92
CA LEU A 193 1.28 14.35 12.73
C LEU A 193 1.65 14.18 14.21
N GLU A 194 2.05 15.28 14.85
CA GLU A 194 2.16 15.34 16.30
C GLU A 194 0.73 15.43 16.87
N THR A 195 0.32 14.41 17.62
CA THR A 195 -0.88 14.49 18.45
C THR A 195 -0.53 15.34 19.68
N PRO A 196 -1.25 16.43 19.97
CA PRO A 196 -1.01 17.19 21.19
C PRO A 196 -1.16 16.29 22.43
N ASP A 197 -0.23 16.37 23.37
CA ASP A 197 -0.19 15.52 24.58
C ASP A 197 -1.48 15.59 25.41
N ASP A 198 -2.21 16.71 25.29
CA ASP A 198 -3.39 17.03 26.08
C ASP A 198 -4.71 16.73 25.35
N LEU A 199 -4.65 16.22 24.11
CA LEU A 199 -5.86 15.85 23.38
C LEU A 199 -6.34 14.50 23.93
N GLU A 200 -7.33 14.54 24.82
CA GLU A 200 -8.24 13.41 24.97
C GLU A 200 -8.98 13.24 23.63
N ILE A 201 -8.36 12.51 22.71
CA ILE A 201 -9.04 11.94 21.56
C ILE A 201 -9.95 10.87 22.15
N SER A 202 -11.08 11.29 22.72
CA SER A 202 -12.21 10.40 22.85
C SER A 202 -12.37 9.74 21.49
N ALA A 203 -12.39 8.41 21.44
CA ALA A 203 -12.75 7.71 20.22
C ALA A 203 -14.15 8.19 19.88
N LEU A 204 -14.21 9.23 19.03
CA LEU A 204 -15.44 9.93 18.76
C LEU A 204 -16.37 8.88 18.17
N SER A 205 -17.59 8.86 18.70
CA SER A 205 -18.61 7.94 18.22
C SER A 205 -18.64 8.02 16.70
N PRO A 206 -18.68 6.86 16.02
CA PRO A 206 -18.82 6.83 14.58
C PRO A 206 -19.92 7.81 14.15
N PRO A 207 -19.64 8.64 13.14
CA PRO A 207 -20.51 9.75 12.76
C PRO A 207 -21.89 9.20 12.37
N THR A 208 -22.91 9.64 13.10
CA THR A 208 -24.28 9.15 12.95
C THR A 208 -24.95 9.81 11.75
N LYS A 209 -25.00 9.07 10.64
CA LYS A 209 -25.81 9.32 9.42
C LYS A 209 -25.63 10.70 8.78
N THR A 210 -24.65 10.79 7.89
CA THR A 210 -24.68 11.69 6.72
C THR A 210 -24.75 10.85 5.43
N GLU A 211 -25.04 11.45 4.27
CA GLU A 211 -25.18 10.71 3.01
C GLU A 211 -23.83 10.25 2.44
N SER A 212 -22.72 10.90 2.85
CA SER A 212 -21.37 10.55 2.42
C SER A 212 -20.30 10.74 3.51
N ILE A 213 -19.20 9.98 3.43
CA ILE A 213 -18.05 10.12 4.35
C ILE A 213 -17.48 11.55 4.40
N LYS A 214 -17.58 12.29 3.30
CA LYS A 214 -17.12 13.67 3.21
C LYS A 214 -17.94 14.60 4.09
N GLU A 215 -19.27 14.51 4.04
CA GLU A 215 -20.16 15.33 4.87
C GLU A 215 -19.93 15.08 6.36
N THR A 216 -19.74 13.80 6.70
CA THR A 216 -19.29 13.36 8.01
C THR A 216 -18.00 14.06 8.46
N ILE A 217 -16.97 14.09 7.59
CA ILE A 217 -15.67 14.71 7.91
C ILE A 217 -15.81 16.23 8.00
N ASP A 218 -16.56 16.85 7.10
CA ASP A 218 -16.77 18.30 7.10
C ASP A 218 -17.52 18.74 8.37
N ALA A 219 -18.49 17.96 8.85
CA ALA A 219 -19.12 18.18 10.14
C ALA A 219 -18.12 18.05 11.30
N HIS A 220 -17.24 17.06 11.26
CA HIS A 220 -16.19 16.86 12.27
C HIS A 220 -15.16 18.01 12.30
N ARG A 221 -14.82 18.57 11.13
CA ARG A 221 -13.90 19.70 10.98
C ARG A 221 -14.48 21.05 11.37
N ALA A 222 -15.77 21.13 11.73
CA ALA A 222 -16.35 22.35 12.28
C ALA A 222 -15.69 22.74 13.62
N GLU A 223 -15.16 21.75 14.35
CA GLU A 223 -14.39 21.97 15.57
C GLU A 223 -12.99 22.51 15.26
N THR A 224 -12.69 23.69 15.81
CA THR A 224 -11.43 24.41 15.51
C THR A 224 -10.21 23.61 15.96
N SER A 225 -10.29 22.90 17.08
CA SER A 225 -9.21 22.05 17.61
C SER A 225 -8.89 20.88 16.67
N CYS A 226 -9.90 20.22 16.09
CA CYS A 226 -9.73 19.10 15.17
C CYS A 226 -9.20 19.55 13.79
N ASN A 227 -9.70 20.69 13.28
CA ASN A 227 -9.32 21.17 11.94
C ASN A 227 -7.84 21.59 11.80
N ILE A 228 -7.12 21.77 12.92
CA ILE A 228 -5.68 22.08 12.92
C ILE A 228 -4.88 21.00 12.19
N CYS A 229 -5.16 19.72 12.49
CA CYS A 229 -4.48 18.58 11.88
C CYS A 229 -5.23 18.08 10.63
N HIS A 230 -6.55 17.99 10.71
CA HIS A 230 -7.42 17.40 9.68
C HIS A 230 -7.32 18.10 8.31
N LYS A 231 -7.13 19.43 8.28
CA LYS A 231 -6.99 20.19 7.03
C LYS A 231 -5.88 19.69 6.09
N LYS A 232 -4.83 19.06 6.63
CA LYS A 232 -3.70 18.55 5.84
C LYS A 232 -3.97 17.15 5.29
N MET A 233 -4.48 16.25 6.13
CA MET A 233 -4.62 14.83 5.80
C MET A 233 -5.93 14.50 5.10
N ASP A 234 -7.03 15.14 5.49
CA ASP A 234 -8.35 14.76 5.00
C ASP A 234 -8.47 14.88 3.48
N PRO A 235 -7.95 15.92 2.80
CA PRO A 235 -8.00 15.96 1.33
C PRO A 235 -7.28 14.77 0.67
N LEU A 236 -6.16 14.31 1.25
CA LEU A 236 -5.38 13.19 0.72
C LEU A 236 -6.12 11.87 0.91
N GLY A 237 -6.81 11.71 2.04
CA GLY A 237 -7.63 10.55 2.35
C GLY A 237 -8.92 10.48 1.54
N ILE A 238 -9.69 11.58 1.53
CA ILE A 238 -10.99 11.68 0.85
C ILE A 238 -10.84 11.42 -0.66
N ALA A 239 -9.73 11.86 -1.27
CA ALA A 239 -9.44 11.60 -2.68
C ALA A 239 -9.39 10.10 -3.03
N LEU A 240 -9.20 9.23 -2.04
CA LEU A 240 -9.07 7.79 -2.20
C LEU A 240 -10.35 7.04 -1.85
N GLU A 241 -11.42 7.71 -1.44
CA GLU A 241 -12.64 7.06 -0.93
C GLU A 241 -13.54 6.40 -1.99
N ASN A 242 -13.16 6.49 -3.26
CA ASN A 242 -13.67 5.62 -4.31
C ASN A 242 -13.05 4.23 -4.30
N PHE A 243 -11.97 4.00 -3.55
CA PHE A 243 -11.41 2.68 -3.32
C PHE A 243 -11.98 2.08 -2.04
N ASP A 244 -12.47 0.85 -2.13
CA ASP A 244 -12.86 0.07 -0.97
C ASP A 244 -11.64 -0.42 -0.16
N VAL A 245 -11.90 -1.23 0.87
CA VAL A 245 -10.89 -1.84 1.76
C VAL A 245 -9.81 -2.66 1.03
N LEU A 246 -10.03 -3.09 -0.21
CA LEU A 246 -9.08 -3.87 -1.01
C LEU A 246 -8.59 -3.15 -2.28
N GLY A 247 -8.95 -1.89 -2.49
CA GLY A 247 -8.58 -1.17 -3.70
C GLY A 247 -9.42 -1.50 -4.93
N ARG A 248 -10.63 -2.03 -4.73
CA ARG A 248 -11.65 -2.10 -5.79
C ARG A 248 -12.32 -0.74 -5.90
N TRP A 249 -12.56 -0.30 -7.13
CA TRP A 249 -13.27 0.96 -7.37
C TRP A 249 -14.77 0.81 -7.07
N ARG A 250 -15.36 1.82 -6.44
CA ARG A 250 -16.79 1.94 -6.17
C ARG A 250 -17.27 3.37 -6.43
N ASP A 251 -18.45 3.48 -7.02
CA ASP A 251 -19.11 4.78 -7.26
C ASP A 251 -20.06 5.17 -6.11
N LYS A 252 -20.39 4.22 -5.23
CA LYS A 252 -21.29 4.42 -4.10
C LYS A 252 -20.65 3.92 -2.81
N TYR A 253 -20.97 4.59 -1.71
CA TYR A 253 -20.53 4.20 -0.37
C TYR A 253 -21.54 3.22 0.22
N THR A 254 -21.21 1.92 0.19
CA THR A 254 -22.07 0.86 0.73
C THR A 254 -21.72 0.50 2.17
N ASP A 255 -20.53 0.87 2.63
CA ASP A 255 -19.96 0.43 3.91
C ASP A 255 -20.41 1.31 5.10
N VAL A 256 -21.31 2.27 4.86
CA VAL A 256 -21.75 3.28 5.86
C VAL A 256 -22.39 2.62 7.10
N SER A 257 -22.98 1.44 6.95
CA SER A 257 -23.57 0.69 8.07
C SER A 257 -22.56 0.20 9.10
N ASN A 258 -21.28 0.09 8.71
CA ASN A 258 -20.21 -0.38 9.60
C ASN A 258 -19.58 0.77 10.41
N TYR A 259 -20.00 2.01 10.14
CA TYR A 259 -19.65 3.21 10.91
C TYR A 259 -20.76 3.56 11.92
N ALA A 260 -21.50 2.58 12.44
CA ALA A 260 -22.60 2.80 13.39
C ALA A 260 -22.34 2.04 14.69
#